data_AF-A0AAP3CP72-F1
#
_entry.id   AF-A0AAP3CP72-F1
#
_cell.length_a   1.000
_cell.length_b   1.000
_cell.length_c   1.000
_cell.angle_alpha   90.00
_cell.angle_beta   90.00
_cell.angle_gamma   90.00
#
_symmetry.space_group_name_H-M   'P 1'
#
loop_
_entity.id
_entity.type
_entity.pdbx_description
1 polymer ?
#
loop_
_entity_poly.entity_id
_entity_poly.type
_entity_poly.pdbx_seq_one_letter_code
_entity_poly.pdbx_strand_id
1 'polypeptide(L)'
;MKLKTKIHLYTSISLLILLILVHTAVYLIFSSALTSKDAARLADEADTIAEALHAAETEGVALQDMLQAYLPANGMVRVVNGDQKAVMTITKEKGYKDFPLSFYSGETADVRKHDGKLFAEAAVPVIWADGQVVSLQLVERLENTEESLFLLKIILIAASAAVCIASFFAGSLLARRIINP
;
A
#
# COMPACT_ATOMS: atom_id res chain seq x y z
N MET A 1 26.36 11.62 -40.20
CA MET A 1 26.72 11.97 -38.80
C MET A 1 28.01 11.25 -38.43
N LYS A 2 29.01 11.96 -37.89
CA LYS A 2 30.36 11.42 -37.63
C LYS A 2 30.28 10.27 -36.61
N LEU A 3 31.02 9.17 -36.83
CA LEU A 3 30.98 7.92 -36.05
C LEU A 3 31.05 8.14 -34.52
N LYS A 4 31.83 9.14 -34.08
CA LYS A 4 31.94 9.59 -32.68
C LYS A 4 30.58 9.94 -32.05
N THR A 5 29.72 10.68 -32.75
CA THR A 5 28.41 11.09 -32.22
C THR A 5 27.47 9.89 -32.06
N LYS A 6 27.60 8.87 -32.92
CA LYS A 6 26.78 7.66 -32.88
C LYS A 6 27.11 6.82 -31.64
N ILE A 7 28.39 6.67 -31.30
CA ILE A 7 28.84 5.91 -30.12
C ILE A 7 28.43 6.61 -28.82
N HIS A 8 28.67 7.93 -28.70
CA HIS A 8 28.27 8.68 -27.52
C HIS A 8 26.75 8.62 -27.27
N LEU A 9 25.95 8.69 -28.33
CA LEU A 9 24.49 8.60 -28.23
C LEU A 9 24.03 7.22 -27.72
N TYR A 10 24.63 6.13 -28.21
CA TYR A 10 24.33 4.77 -27.74
C TYR A 10 24.65 4.58 -26.26
N THR A 11 25.82 5.04 -25.80
CA THR A 11 26.20 4.93 -24.38
C THR A 11 25.29 5.76 -23.48
N SER A 12 24.94 6.99 -23.86
CA SER A 12 24.03 7.84 -23.08
C SER A 12 22.61 7.28 -23.02
N ILE A 13 22.08 6.78 -24.13
CA ILE A 13 20.75 6.14 -24.16
C ILE A 13 20.74 4.88 -23.30
N SER A 14 21.78 4.04 -23.40
CA SER A 14 21.89 2.83 -22.58
C SER A 14 21.94 3.14 -21.08
N LEU A 15 22.66 4.20 -20.69
CA LEU A 15 22.71 4.63 -19.28
C LEU A 15 21.34 5.15 -18.80
N LEU A 16 20.63 5.89 -19.64
CA LEU A 16 19.29 6.39 -19.32
C LEU A 16 18.28 5.23 -19.16
N ILE A 17 18.33 4.24 -20.06
CA ILE A 17 17.49 3.04 -19.94
C ILE A 17 17.81 2.29 -18.64
N LEU A 18 19.09 2.10 -18.32
CA LEU A 18 19.51 1.46 -17.08
C LEU A 18 19.00 2.23 -15.85
N LEU A 19 19.10 3.56 -15.85
CA LEU A 19 18.62 4.42 -14.77
C LEU A 19 17.12 4.21 -14.54
N ILE A 20 16.31 4.27 -15.62
CA ILE A 20 14.86 4.05 -15.54
C ILE A 20 14.56 2.65 -14.99
N LEU A 21 15.27 1.63 -15.45
CA LEU A 21 15.05 0.25 -15.02
C LEU A 21 15.33 0.09 -13.53
N VAL A 22 16.47 0.61 -13.04
CA VAL A 22 16.82 0.58 -11.61
C VAL A 22 15.80 1.35 -10.77
N HIS A 23 15.42 2.56 -11.19
CA HIS A 23 14.42 3.37 -10.47
C HIS A 23 13.07 2.68 -10.40
N THR A 24 12.65 2.05 -11.50
CA THR A 24 11.40 1.28 -11.56
C THR A 24 11.48 0.06 -10.65
N ALA A 25 12.58 -0.70 -10.69
CA ALA A 25 12.77 -1.87 -9.83
C ALA A 25 12.72 -1.49 -8.35
N VAL A 26 13.41 -0.42 -7.95
CA VAL A 26 13.39 0.09 -6.57
C VAL A 26 11.97 0.47 -6.15
N TYR A 27 11.23 1.19 -7.00
CA TYR A 27 9.85 1.56 -6.72
C TYR A 27 8.94 0.34 -6.52
N LEU A 28 9.05 -0.66 -7.41
CA LEU A 28 8.22 -1.87 -7.33
C LEU A 28 8.54 -2.69 -6.06
N ILE A 29 9.82 -2.88 -5.75
CA ILE A 29 10.24 -3.61 -4.54
C ILE A 29 9.73 -2.90 -3.28
N PHE A 30 9.90 -1.58 -3.20
CA PHE A 30 9.48 -0.82 -2.03
C PHE A 30 7.95 -0.78 -1.88
N SER A 31 7.23 -0.57 -2.99
CA SER A 31 5.77 -0.62 -3.00
C SER A 31 5.26 -1.97 -2.52
N SER A 32 5.79 -3.07 -3.06
CA SER A 32 5.38 -4.41 -2.65
C SER A 32 5.69 -4.66 -1.17
N ALA A 33 6.89 -4.30 -0.70
CA ALA A 33 7.27 -4.49 0.69
C ALA A 33 6.36 -3.73 1.65
N LEU A 34 6.01 -2.49 1.31
CA LEU A 34 5.18 -1.63 2.16
C LEU A 34 3.73 -2.11 2.19
N THR A 35 3.15 -2.46 1.03
CA THR A 35 1.78 -3.00 0.96
C THR A 35 1.65 -4.36 1.63
N SER A 36 2.64 -5.25 1.49
CA SER A 36 2.62 -6.56 2.14
C SER A 36 2.74 -6.43 3.66
N LYS A 37 3.55 -5.49 4.15
CA LYS A 37 3.67 -5.21 5.59
C LYS A 37 2.36 -4.68 6.16
N ASP A 38 1.70 -3.76 5.46
CA ASP A 38 0.43 -3.21 5.92
C ASP A 38 -0.69 -4.24 5.91
N ALA A 39 -0.76 -5.10 4.88
CA ALA A 39 -1.72 -6.19 4.82
C ALA A 39 -1.53 -7.18 5.97
N ALA A 40 -0.28 -7.57 6.25
CA ALA A 40 0.03 -8.48 7.37
C ALA A 40 -0.33 -7.84 8.72
N ARG A 41 -0.01 -6.56 8.93
CA ARG A 41 -0.40 -5.83 10.15
C ARG A 41 -1.92 -5.83 10.32
N LEU A 42 -2.66 -5.59 9.24
CA LEU A 42 -4.12 -5.53 9.30
C LEU A 42 -4.74 -6.90 9.61
N ALA A 43 -4.13 -7.98 9.14
CA ALA A 43 -4.51 -9.35 9.49
C ALA A 43 -4.29 -9.63 10.99
N ASP A 44 -3.09 -9.34 11.51
CA ASP A 44 -2.76 -9.51 12.93
C ASP A 44 -3.72 -8.70 13.84
N GLU A 45 -4.08 -7.48 13.42
CA GLU A 45 -5.02 -6.62 14.14
C GLU A 45 -6.44 -7.18 14.09
N ALA A 46 -6.88 -7.72 12.95
CA ALA A 46 -8.18 -8.38 12.83
C ALA A 46 -8.28 -9.65 13.69
N ASP A 47 -7.22 -10.46 13.75
CA ASP A 47 -7.14 -11.63 14.63
C ASP A 47 -7.19 -11.23 16.11
N THR A 48 -6.45 -10.19 16.49
CA THR A 48 -6.50 -9.65 17.86
C THR A 48 -7.92 -9.20 18.24
N ILE A 49 -8.63 -8.56 17.31
CA ILE A 49 -10.03 -8.16 17.52
C ILE A 49 -10.94 -9.39 17.64
N ALA A 50 -10.74 -10.41 16.82
CA ALA A 50 -11.51 -11.65 16.89
C ALA A 50 -11.31 -12.39 18.23
N GLU A 51 -10.08 -12.49 18.72
CA GLU A 51 -9.77 -13.05 20.04
C GLU A 51 -10.42 -12.26 21.18
N ALA A 52 -10.32 -10.93 21.12
CA ALA A 52 -10.94 -10.04 22.10
C ALA A 52 -12.48 -10.16 22.09
N LEU A 53 -13.07 -10.38 20.92
CA LEU A 53 -14.50 -10.61 20.76
C LEU A 53 -14.96 -11.89 21.45
N HIS A 54 -14.23 -13.00 21.27
CA HIS A 54 -14.51 -14.27 21.94
C HIS A 54 -14.41 -14.16 23.47
N ALA A 55 -13.44 -13.39 23.98
CA ALA A 55 -13.32 -13.14 25.41
C ALA A 55 -14.49 -12.32 25.96
N ALA A 56 -14.91 -11.26 25.25
CA ALA A 56 -15.99 -10.37 25.68
C ALA A 56 -17.38 -11.01 25.63
N GLU A 57 -17.61 -11.94 24.69
CA GLU A 57 -18.84 -12.74 24.66
C GLU A 57 -18.97 -13.61 25.93
N THR A 58 -17.84 -14.16 26.40
CA THR A 58 -17.77 -14.93 27.65
C THR A 58 -18.10 -14.07 28.88
N GLU A 59 -17.80 -12.77 28.82
CA GLU A 59 -18.01 -11.80 29.92
C GLU A 59 -19.34 -11.02 29.82
N GLY A 60 -20.12 -11.21 28.75
CA GLY A 60 -21.44 -10.57 28.58
C GLY A 60 -21.40 -9.08 28.22
N VAL A 61 -20.31 -8.59 27.62
CA VAL A 61 -20.13 -7.19 27.22
C VAL A 61 -20.88 -6.88 25.92
N ALA A 62 -21.40 -5.65 25.78
CA ALA A 62 -22.06 -5.19 24.56
C ALA A 62 -21.05 -5.11 23.40
N LEU A 63 -21.15 -6.08 22.49
CA LEU A 63 -20.28 -6.29 21.31
C LEU A 63 -20.04 -5.03 20.48
N GLN A 64 -21.06 -4.18 20.36
CA GLN A 64 -21.05 -2.97 19.56
C GLN A 64 -20.14 -1.88 20.14
N ASP A 65 -20.16 -1.70 21.47
CA ASP A 65 -19.31 -0.72 22.15
C ASP A 65 -17.84 -1.13 22.07
N MET A 66 -17.58 -2.44 22.05
CA MET A 66 -16.24 -3.00 21.93
C MET A 66 -15.68 -2.82 20.51
N LEU A 67 -16.45 -3.17 19.47
CA LEU A 67 -16.06 -2.93 18.07
C LEU A 67 -15.80 -1.44 17.78
N GLN A 68 -16.47 -0.54 18.49
CA GLN A 68 -16.23 0.90 18.37
C GLN A 68 -14.90 1.34 19.00
N ALA A 69 -14.43 0.67 20.07
CA ALA A 69 -13.14 0.93 20.70
C ALA A 69 -11.95 0.45 19.84
N TYR A 70 -12.15 -0.62 19.06
CA TYR A 70 -11.15 -1.18 18.15
C TYR A 70 -11.21 -0.61 16.73
N LEU A 71 -12.05 0.39 16.47
CA LEU A 71 -12.17 0.99 15.15
C LEU A 71 -10.90 1.80 14.81
N PRO A 72 -10.16 1.44 13.74
CA PRO A 72 -8.97 2.19 13.32
C PRO A 72 -9.29 3.67 13.09
N ALA A 73 -8.28 4.53 13.20
CA ALA A 73 -8.46 5.98 13.04
C ALA A 73 -9.08 6.34 11.69
N ASN A 74 -8.59 5.70 10.61
CA ASN A 74 -9.05 5.86 9.23
C ASN A 74 -9.46 4.50 8.64
N GLY A 75 -10.45 3.87 9.27
CA GLY A 75 -10.91 2.55 8.85
C GLY A 75 -12.40 2.33 8.98
N MET A 76 -12.83 1.18 8.46
CA MET A 76 -14.16 0.65 8.56
C MET A 76 -14.07 -0.78 9.10
N VAL A 77 -14.90 -1.08 10.08
CA VAL A 77 -15.18 -2.45 10.51
C VAL A 77 -16.57 -2.82 9.99
N ARG A 78 -16.67 -3.92 9.27
CA ARG A 78 -17.92 -4.42 8.70
C ARG A 78 -18.07 -5.90 9.03
N VAL A 79 -19.23 -6.28 9.56
CA VAL A 79 -19.57 -7.69 9.80
C VAL A 79 -20.50 -8.15 8.69
N VAL A 80 -20.08 -9.16 7.92
CA VAL A 80 -20.82 -9.71 6.78
C VAL A 80 -21.27 -11.13 7.08
N ASN A 81 -22.57 -11.41 6.97
CA ASN A 81 -23.09 -12.77 7.08
C ASN A 81 -22.93 -13.54 5.74
N GLY A 82 -23.03 -14.87 5.75
CA GLY A 82 -22.93 -15.75 4.59
C GLY A 82 -23.89 -15.42 3.43
N ASP A 83 -24.97 -14.66 3.70
CA ASP A 83 -25.89 -14.10 2.70
C ASP A 83 -25.36 -12.84 1.98
N GLN A 84 -24.09 -12.48 2.15
CA GLN A 84 -23.47 -11.26 1.63
C GLN A 84 -24.18 -9.96 2.07
N LYS A 85 -24.73 -9.96 3.29
CA LYS A 85 -25.35 -8.79 3.89
C LYS A 85 -24.49 -8.26 5.04
N ALA A 86 -24.23 -6.95 5.04
CA ALA A 86 -23.63 -6.29 6.18
C ALA A 86 -24.63 -6.26 7.34
N VAL A 87 -24.37 -7.06 8.37
CA VAL A 87 -25.13 -7.07 9.63
C VAL A 87 -24.82 -5.80 10.42
N MET A 88 -23.56 -5.39 10.38
CA MET A 88 -23.08 -4.19 11.06
C MET A 88 -22.00 -3.52 10.22
N THR A 89 -21.98 -2.19 10.17
CA THR A 89 -20.91 -1.41 9.55
C THR A 89 -20.65 -0.20 10.43
N ILE A 90 -19.44 -0.13 10.98
CA ILE A 90 -18.96 0.98 11.77
C ILE A 90 -17.84 1.64 10.95
N THR A 91 -18.00 2.93 10.66
CA THR A 91 -16.96 3.71 9.98
C THR A 91 -17.01 5.17 10.46
N LYS A 92 -15.84 5.79 10.58
CA LYS A 92 -15.70 7.22 10.90
C LYS A 92 -15.90 8.11 9.67
N GLU A 93 -15.75 7.57 8.46
CA GLU A 93 -15.79 8.33 7.22
C GLU A 93 -16.85 7.82 6.24
N LYS A 94 -17.57 8.74 5.58
CA LYS A 94 -18.63 8.39 4.63
C LYS A 94 -18.11 7.64 3.40
N GLY A 95 -16.86 7.88 2.99
CA GLY A 95 -16.26 7.28 1.79
C GLY A 95 -16.09 5.76 1.86
N TYR A 96 -16.04 5.17 3.07
CA TYR A 96 -15.95 3.71 3.21
C TYR A 96 -17.28 2.99 3.01
N LYS A 97 -18.41 3.71 3.08
CA LYS A 97 -19.73 3.09 2.91
C LYS A 97 -19.91 2.50 1.51
N ASP A 98 -19.31 3.14 0.52
CA ASP A 98 -19.38 2.76 -0.89
C ASP A 98 -18.32 1.71 -1.28
N PHE A 99 -17.46 1.30 -0.33
CA PHE A 99 -16.46 0.26 -0.58
C PHE A 99 -17.16 -1.09 -0.86
N PRO A 100 -16.77 -1.80 -1.93
CA PRO A 100 -17.47 -3.00 -2.40
C PRO A 100 -17.51 -4.08 -1.34
N LEU A 101 -18.68 -4.70 -1.21
CA LEU A 101 -18.95 -5.73 -0.21
C LEU A 101 -18.56 -7.09 -0.79
N SER A 102 -17.61 -7.79 -0.15
CA SER A 102 -17.15 -9.11 -0.58
C SER A 102 -17.17 -10.04 0.64
N PHE A 103 -17.92 -11.12 0.62
CA PHE A 103 -17.85 -12.10 1.72
C PHE A 103 -16.67 -13.04 1.50
N TYR A 104 -15.85 -13.23 2.52
CA TYR A 104 -14.77 -14.21 2.53
C TYR A 104 -15.02 -15.24 3.63
N SER A 105 -15.02 -16.52 3.25
CA SER A 105 -15.25 -17.64 4.17
C SER A 105 -14.00 -18.07 4.95
N GLY A 106 -12.88 -17.37 4.77
CA GLY A 106 -11.60 -17.68 5.39
C GLY A 106 -10.78 -16.42 5.62
N GLU A 107 -9.63 -16.58 6.27
CA GLU A 107 -8.71 -15.49 6.55
C GLU A 107 -8.10 -14.98 5.24
N THR A 108 -8.30 -13.70 4.94
CA THR A 108 -7.73 -13.07 3.74
C THR A 108 -7.23 -11.69 4.08
N ALA A 109 -6.07 -11.31 3.51
CA ALA A 109 -5.54 -9.95 3.59
C ALA A 109 -5.04 -9.54 2.20
N ASP A 110 -5.60 -8.45 1.66
CA ASP A 110 -5.24 -7.94 0.34
C ASP A 110 -5.23 -6.41 0.31
N VAL A 111 -4.51 -5.82 -0.64
CA VAL A 111 -4.46 -4.38 -0.85
C VAL A 111 -5.13 -4.04 -2.17
N ARG A 112 -6.25 -3.32 -2.10
CA ARG A 112 -7.03 -2.88 -3.25
C ARG A 112 -6.91 -1.39 -3.47
N LYS A 113 -6.79 -1.01 -4.74
CA LYS A 113 -6.86 0.40 -5.14
C LYS A 113 -8.31 0.76 -5.47
N HIS A 114 -8.86 1.73 -4.75
CA HIS A 114 -10.22 2.24 -4.97
C HIS A 114 -10.18 3.77 -5.04
N ASP A 115 -10.84 4.36 -6.04
CA ASP A 115 -10.87 5.82 -6.26
C ASP A 115 -9.47 6.51 -6.22
N GLY A 116 -8.48 5.86 -6.83
CA GLY A 116 -7.11 6.38 -6.85
C GLY A 116 -6.31 6.19 -5.56
N LYS A 117 -6.94 5.73 -4.48
CA LYS A 117 -6.36 5.53 -3.15
C LYS A 117 -6.11 4.05 -2.84
N LEU A 118 -5.12 3.77 -1.99
CA LEU A 118 -4.76 2.43 -1.53
C LEU A 118 -5.53 2.10 -0.25
N PHE A 119 -6.22 0.97 -0.26
CA PHE A 119 -6.92 0.40 0.88
C PHE A 119 -6.40 -1.01 1.15
N ALA A 120 -6.09 -1.31 2.40
CA ALA A 120 -5.90 -2.69 2.84
C ALA A 120 -7.24 -3.22 3.36
N GLU A 121 -7.50 -4.49 3.08
CA GLU A 121 -8.68 -5.22 3.51
C GLU A 121 -8.25 -6.54 4.10
N ALA A 122 -8.63 -6.77 5.35
CA ALA A 122 -8.49 -8.04 6.04
C ALA A 122 -9.89 -8.59 6.36
N ALA A 123 -10.08 -9.90 6.21
CA ALA A 123 -11.33 -10.57 6.57
C ALA A 123 -11.01 -11.81 7.40
N VAL A 124 -11.64 -11.92 8.57
CA VAL A 124 -11.46 -13.03 9.52
C VAL A 124 -12.83 -13.62 9.88
N PRO A 125 -13.05 -14.94 9.78
CA PRO A 125 -14.30 -15.56 10.19
C PRO A 125 -14.41 -15.60 11.72
N VAL A 126 -15.56 -15.19 12.26
CA VAL A 126 -15.85 -15.15 13.69
C VAL A 126 -17.20 -15.81 13.96
N ILE A 127 -17.31 -16.53 15.08
CA ILE A 127 -18.58 -17.12 15.53
C ILE A 127 -19.37 -16.03 16.25
N TRP A 128 -20.60 -15.79 15.81
CA TRP A 128 -21.50 -14.79 16.37
C TRP A 128 -22.34 -15.36 17.52
N ALA A 129 -22.96 -14.50 18.32
CA ALA A 129 -23.73 -14.88 19.52
C ALA A 129 -24.91 -15.84 19.27
N ASP A 130 -25.36 -15.95 18.01
CA ASP A 130 -26.41 -16.89 17.57
C ASP A 130 -25.84 -18.22 17.03
N GLY A 131 -24.52 -18.42 17.12
CA GLY A 131 -23.80 -19.59 16.61
C GLY A 131 -23.53 -19.55 15.10
N GLN A 132 -23.88 -18.47 14.40
CA GLN A 132 -23.58 -18.33 12.97
C GLN A 132 -22.14 -17.88 12.74
N VAL A 133 -21.52 -18.37 11.66
CA VAL A 133 -20.19 -17.90 11.23
C VAL A 133 -20.37 -16.64 10.38
N VAL A 134 -19.87 -15.52 10.89
CA VAL A 134 -19.85 -14.22 10.19
C VAL A 134 -18.42 -13.84 9.84
N SER A 135 -18.24 -13.07 8.77
CA SER A 135 -16.93 -12.55 8.37
C SER A 135 -16.75 -11.14 8.94
N LEU A 136 -15.78 -10.96 9.82
CA LEU A 136 -15.33 -9.66 10.30
C LEU A 136 -14.36 -9.08 9.26
N GLN A 137 -14.76 -7.98 8.63
CA GLN A 137 -13.95 -7.26 7.65
C GLN A 137 -13.40 -5.99 8.26
N LEU A 138 -12.10 -5.82 8.15
CA LEU A 138 -11.38 -4.61 8.51
C LEU A 138 -10.85 -3.98 7.23
N VAL A 139 -11.25 -2.75 6.94
CA VAL A 139 -10.76 -1.97 5.80
C VAL A 139 -10.08 -0.72 6.33
N GLU A 140 -8.84 -0.49 5.94
CA GLU A 140 -8.06 0.67 6.35
C GLU A 140 -7.45 1.37 5.13
N ARG A 141 -7.48 2.70 5.10
CA ARG A 141 -6.75 3.44 4.07
C ARG A 141 -5.28 3.53 4.40
N LEU A 142 -4.44 3.21 3.43
CA LEU A 142 -2.99 3.21 3.57
C LEU A 142 -2.37 4.59 3.29
N GLU A 143 -2.83 5.64 3.97
CA GLU A 143 -2.36 7.02 3.75
C GLU A 143 -0.84 7.16 3.96
N ASN A 144 -0.32 6.58 5.03
CA ASN A 144 1.13 6.60 5.31
C ASN A 144 1.96 5.94 4.20
N THR A 145 1.40 4.91 3.56
CA THR A 145 2.02 4.21 2.44
C THR A 145 1.96 5.02 1.16
N GLU A 146 0.85 5.71 0.91
CA GLU A 146 0.74 6.70 -0.17
C GLU A 146 1.79 7.81 -0.01
N GLU A 147 1.91 8.38 1.19
CA GLU A 147 2.87 9.43 1.51
C GLU A 147 4.32 8.94 1.37
N SER A 148 4.63 7.75 1.87
CA SER A 148 5.96 7.15 1.77
C SER A 148 6.36 6.90 0.32
N LEU A 149 5.44 6.37 -0.50
CA LEU A 149 5.68 6.16 -1.94
C LEU A 149 5.82 7.48 -2.69
N PHE A 150 5.08 8.51 -2.30
CA PHE A 150 5.21 9.85 -2.87
C PHE A 150 6.58 10.48 -2.54
N LEU A 151 7.02 10.39 -1.28
CA LEU A 151 8.35 10.84 -0.86
C LEU A 151 9.44 10.11 -1.63
N LEU A 152 9.35 8.78 -1.74
CA LEU A 152 10.31 7.96 -2.49
C LEU A 152 10.38 8.40 -3.95
N LYS A 153 9.24 8.65 -4.59
CA LYS A 153 9.18 9.15 -5.97
C LYS A 153 9.92 10.49 -6.12
N ILE A 154 9.74 11.42 -5.19
CA ILE A 154 10.46 12.70 -5.19
C ILE A 154 11.97 12.48 -5.06
N ILE A 155 12.40 11.61 -4.14
CA ILE A 155 13.82 11.29 -3.92
C ILE A 155 14.43 10.70 -5.19
N LEU A 156 13.74 9.76 -5.84
CA LEU A 156 14.18 9.13 -7.08
C LEU A 156 14.34 10.17 -8.22
N ILE A 157 13.40 11.09 -8.38
CA ILE A 157 13.48 12.16 -9.37
C ILE A 157 14.64 13.11 -9.06
N ALA A 158 14.78 13.52 -7.80
CA ALA A 158 15.86 14.41 -7.37
C ALA A 158 17.25 13.77 -7.56
N ALA A 159 17.40 12.50 -7.19
CA ALA A 159 18.63 11.73 -7.39
C ALA A 159 18.96 11.58 -8.88
N SER A 160 17.96 11.24 -9.71
CA SER A 160 18.10 11.19 -11.17
C SER A 160 18.56 12.54 -11.74
N ALA A 161 17.94 13.64 -11.32
CA ALA A 161 18.32 14.98 -11.76
C ALA A 161 19.77 15.32 -11.36
N ALA A 162 20.16 15.00 -10.13
CA ALA A 162 21.53 15.20 -9.66
C ALA A 162 22.57 14.43 -10.49
N VAL A 163 22.29 13.16 -10.79
CA VAL A 163 23.16 12.33 -11.65
C VAL A 163 23.27 12.89 -13.06
N CYS A 164 22.14 13.32 -13.65
CA CYS A 164 22.13 13.95 -14.97
C CYS A 164 22.95 15.24 -15.00
N ILE A 165 22.79 16.11 -13.99
CA ILE A 165 23.53 17.36 -13.86
C ILE A 165 25.03 17.07 -13.72
N ALA A 166 25.41 16.17 -12.81
CA ALA A 166 26.81 15.78 -12.59
C ALA A 166 27.45 15.20 -13.87
N SER A 167 26.71 14.35 -14.60
CA SER A 167 27.16 13.77 -15.87
C SER A 167 27.38 14.83 -16.95
N PHE A 168 26.50 15.84 -17.02
CA PHE A 168 26.65 16.96 -17.94
C PHE A 168 27.91 17.79 -17.63
N PHE A 169 28.13 18.13 -16.36
CA PHE A 169 29.34 18.85 -15.93
C PHE A 169 30.61 18.04 -16.20
N ALA A 170 30.62 16.74 -15.87
CA ALA A 170 31.74 15.85 -16.13
C ALA A 170 32.07 15.79 -17.64
N GLY A 171 31.05 15.65 -18.49
CA GLY A 171 31.20 15.66 -19.94
C GLY A 171 31.78 16.99 -20.47
N SER A 172 31.32 18.13 -19.91
CA SER A 172 31.81 19.45 -20.31
C SER A 172 33.27 19.71 -19.91
N LEU A 173 33.67 19.27 -18.71
CA LEU A 173 35.05 19.39 -18.21
C LEU A 173 36.02 18.52 -19.00
N LEU A 174 35.62 17.27 -19.30
CA LEU A 174 36.40 16.35 -20.12
C LEU A 174 36.53 16.86 -21.56
N ALA A 175 35.45 17.38 -22.15
CA ALA A 175 35.49 17.97 -23.49
C ALA A 175 36.45 19.17 -23.55
N ARG A 176 36.47 20.01 -22.50
CA ARG A 176 37.38 21.18 -22.44
C ARG A 176 38.85 20.78 -22.28
N ARG A 177 39.15 19.71 -21.53
CA ARG A 177 40.51 19.16 -21.35
C ARG A 177 41.04 18.40 -22.58
N ILE A 178 40.16 17.93 -23.46
CA ILE A 178 40.55 17.20 -24.68
C ILE A 178 40.69 18.14 -25.90
N ILE A 179 39.98 19.27 -25.93
CA ILE A 179 39.94 20.17 -27.11
C ILE A 179 41.07 21.22 -27.09
N ASN A 180 41.72 21.48 -25.97
CA ASN A 180 43.00 22.20 -25.92
C ASN A 180 44.08 21.24 -25.41
N PRO A 181 45.07 20.84 -26.24
CA PRO A 181 46.26 20.14 -25.75
C PRO A 181 47.07 21.04 -24.80
#